data_AF-A0A183TWL1-F1
#
_entry.id   AF-A0A183TWL1-F1
#
_cell.length_a   1.000
_cell.length_b   1.000
_cell.length_c   1.000
_cell.angle_alpha   90.00
_cell.angle_beta   90.00
_cell.angle_gamma   90.00
#
_symmetry.space_group_name_H-M   'P 1'
#
loop_
_entity.id
_entity.type
_entity.pdbx_description
1 polymer ?
#
loop_
_entity_poly.entity_id
_entity_poly.type
_entity_poly.pdbx_seq_one_letter_code
_entity_poly.pdbx_strand_id
1 'polypeptide(L)'
;MCATAAAGYTIYVVFIERKFHVVKAIGEPTYKYENWFLAYEDYPMWLKAFGNDGFALYAALANGKKDVLGSVALAKYPAKNNMPKAIAIGMYFVHPDYRGMGIGSKLFNELIGECKRDGGNIALNGVQKMSPKYASTFGVNKINKWHPTPVTSEMEHVNISALEKDPKLKMITARDVKADQLLAYDMPIAGIYRPAYLRELLQQKNAFHRIAVEDGKIVGIINARKVIGNCLSIGPFYAEDERIASTLLRSLLESIRDIRSYTTLLLSIPTTNETAFSLIKKLSDGNFTRHDYMISQFTDKTYKDESWTLGYQDYGIWLEAFSTNGFILFAAITTDTQEVVGSVSLAAYGSNVEHPEVMTVGMFYVRPDHRGMGIGSRLFSELMDEANKRGGNVALNGVLPMSPKYASRYAFNKFNEWHPMPVTIAVEHLRPSMLPKDAELELVSINDVVLNQLYDYDLSIVGIMRRAYLNALFRHKQSTHKVSSFPTTVQIAELLHALKYCEQYAKYL
;
A
#
# COMPACT_ATOMS: atom_id res chain seq x y z
N MET A 1 -31.50 -3.08 -1.39
CA MET A 1 -32.46 -2.49 -2.34
C MET A 1 -33.03 -3.56 -3.29
N CYS A 2 -34.35 -3.62 -3.46
CA CYS A 2 -35.05 -4.54 -4.37
C CYS A 2 -35.04 -4.01 -5.81
N ALA A 3 -34.77 -4.89 -6.78
CA ALA A 3 -35.07 -4.67 -8.18
C ALA A 3 -35.46 -6.01 -8.79
N THR A 4 -36.58 -6.04 -9.51
CA THR A 4 -37.11 -7.19 -10.23
C THR A 4 -36.32 -7.36 -11.53
N ALA A 5 -35.57 -8.46 -11.65
CA ALA A 5 -35.00 -8.88 -12.94
C ALA A 5 -36.03 -9.76 -13.67
N ALA A 6 -36.02 -9.72 -15.00
CA ALA A 6 -37.03 -10.19 -15.96
C ALA A 6 -37.37 -11.71 -15.97
N ALA A 7 -37.15 -12.43 -14.87
CA ALA A 7 -37.50 -13.83 -14.72
C ALA A 7 -37.87 -14.15 -13.27
N GLY A 8 -39.02 -13.70 -12.74
CA GLY A 8 -39.62 -14.22 -11.49
C GLY A 8 -38.82 -14.20 -10.16
N TYR A 9 -37.56 -13.73 -10.14
CA TYR A 9 -36.68 -13.74 -8.98
C TYR A 9 -36.47 -12.32 -8.43
N THR A 10 -36.74 -12.11 -7.15
CA THR A 10 -36.29 -10.91 -6.44
C THR A 10 -34.85 -11.13 -5.98
N ILE A 11 -33.94 -10.28 -6.47
CA ILE A 11 -32.51 -10.38 -6.13
C ILE A 11 -32.20 -9.53 -4.91
N TYR A 12 -31.83 -10.20 -3.82
CA TYR A 12 -31.33 -9.58 -2.61
C TYR A 12 -29.81 -9.57 -2.63
N VAL A 13 -29.21 -8.38 -2.59
CA VAL A 13 -27.78 -8.24 -2.26
C VAL A 13 -27.70 -8.10 -0.75
N VAL A 14 -27.00 -9.04 -0.11
CA VAL A 14 -26.87 -9.08 1.35
C VAL A 14 -25.40 -9.12 1.73
N PHE A 15 -25.06 -8.36 2.77
CA PHE A 15 -23.78 -8.50 3.46
C PHE A 15 -23.76 -9.84 4.22
N ILE A 16 -22.72 -10.62 4.00
CA ILE A 16 -22.56 -11.95 4.57
C ILE A 16 -21.59 -11.88 5.74
N GLU A 17 -22.16 -11.62 6.92
CA GLU A 17 -21.42 -11.72 8.17
C GLU A 17 -21.44 -13.17 8.69
N ARG A 18 -20.28 -13.82 8.77
CA ARG A 18 -20.08 -15.10 9.50
C ARG A 18 -20.98 -16.27 9.03
N LYS A 19 -21.55 -16.24 7.82
CA LYS A 19 -22.39 -17.34 7.28
C LYS A 19 -21.58 -18.33 6.45
N PHE A 20 -20.92 -19.27 7.12
CA PHE A 20 -20.07 -20.28 6.47
C PHE A 20 -20.78 -21.12 5.40
N HIS A 21 -22.08 -21.37 5.56
CA HIS A 21 -22.88 -22.09 4.57
C HIS A 21 -22.97 -21.36 3.21
N VAL A 22 -22.97 -20.02 3.21
CA VAL A 22 -22.99 -19.23 1.97
C VAL A 22 -21.66 -19.38 1.22
N VAL A 23 -20.54 -19.37 1.95
CA VAL A 23 -19.21 -19.57 1.35
C VAL A 23 -19.08 -20.97 0.75
N LYS A 24 -19.64 -21.99 1.41
CA LYS A 24 -19.73 -23.33 0.83
C LYS A 24 -20.53 -23.36 -0.47
N ALA A 25 -21.69 -22.70 -0.50
CA ALA A 25 -22.54 -22.57 -1.68
C ALA A 25 -21.89 -21.77 -2.83
N ILE A 26 -20.88 -20.93 -2.54
CA ILE A 26 -20.06 -20.26 -3.57
C ILE A 26 -18.94 -21.18 -4.08
N GLY A 27 -18.29 -21.91 -3.18
CA GLY A 27 -17.10 -22.70 -3.49
C GLY A 27 -17.33 -23.81 -4.52
N GLU A 28 -18.41 -24.58 -4.39
CA GLU A 28 -18.69 -25.70 -5.30
C GLU A 28 -18.96 -25.25 -6.76
N PRO A 29 -19.86 -24.27 -7.02
CA PRO A 29 -20.07 -23.78 -8.38
C PRO A 29 -18.83 -23.09 -8.97
N THR A 30 -18.09 -22.32 -8.18
CA THR A 30 -16.90 -21.62 -8.69
C THR A 30 -15.80 -22.60 -9.08
N TYR A 31 -15.60 -23.68 -8.33
CA TYR A 31 -14.72 -24.77 -8.74
C TYR A 31 -15.24 -25.46 -10.01
N LYS A 32 -16.51 -25.87 -10.02
CA LYS A 32 -17.13 -26.60 -11.15
C LYS A 32 -17.08 -25.84 -12.48
N TYR A 33 -17.38 -24.54 -12.47
CA TYR A 33 -17.56 -23.75 -13.69
C TYR A 33 -16.35 -22.90 -14.08
N GLU A 34 -15.46 -22.57 -13.14
CA GLU A 34 -14.35 -21.63 -13.38
C GLU A 34 -13.00 -22.16 -12.89
N ASN A 35 -12.92 -23.40 -12.36
CA ASN A 35 -11.71 -23.99 -11.76
C ASN A 35 -11.10 -23.10 -10.66
N TRP A 36 -11.96 -22.48 -9.85
CA TRP A 36 -11.50 -21.70 -8.71
C TRP A 36 -11.17 -22.58 -7.51
N PHE A 37 -9.96 -22.42 -7.01
CA PHE A 37 -9.44 -23.20 -5.89
C PHE A 37 -9.55 -22.41 -4.59
N LEU A 38 -10.67 -22.59 -3.88
CA LEU A 38 -10.95 -21.97 -2.59
C LEU A 38 -10.61 -22.93 -1.44
N ALA A 39 -10.00 -22.44 -0.35
CA ALA A 39 -10.01 -23.15 0.93
C ALA A 39 -11.16 -22.61 1.79
N TYR A 40 -12.00 -23.47 2.33
CA TYR A 40 -13.11 -23.01 3.17
C TYR A 40 -12.60 -22.36 4.46
N GLU A 41 -11.46 -22.82 4.96
CA GLU A 41 -10.73 -22.25 6.09
C GLU A 41 -10.23 -20.83 5.83
N ASP A 42 -10.19 -20.35 4.58
CA ASP A 42 -9.75 -18.99 4.27
C ASP A 42 -10.74 -17.95 4.78
N TYR A 43 -12.05 -18.23 4.71
CA TYR A 43 -13.07 -17.27 5.12
C TYR A 43 -13.03 -16.91 6.61
N PRO A 44 -13.05 -17.86 7.58
CA PRO A 44 -12.89 -17.50 8.99
C PRO A 44 -11.54 -16.86 9.28
N MET A 45 -10.49 -17.23 8.54
CA MET A 45 -9.17 -16.60 8.63
C MET A 45 -9.22 -15.13 8.19
N TRP A 46 -9.88 -14.80 7.07
CA TRP A 46 -10.05 -13.43 6.61
C TRP A 46 -10.86 -12.58 7.61
N LEU A 47 -11.96 -13.12 8.13
CA LEU A 47 -12.75 -12.42 9.16
C LEU A 47 -11.91 -12.09 10.39
N LYS A 48 -11.03 -13.00 10.82
CA LYS A 48 -10.12 -12.76 11.95
C LYS A 48 -9.02 -11.76 11.60
N ALA A 49 -8.44 -11.86 10.41
CA ALA A 49 -7.33 -11.02 9.96
C ALA A 49 -7.72 -9.56 9.73
N PHE A 50 -8.90 -9.33 9.15
CA PHE A 50 -9.36 -8.01 8.74
C PHE A 50 -10.37 -7.39 9.72
N GLY A 51 -10.92 -8.19 10.64
CA GLY A 51 -11.94 -7.73 11.58
C GLY A 51 -13.29 -7.44 10.90
N ASN A 52 -14.22 -6.86 11.65
CA ASN A 52 -15.59 -6.64 11.18
C ASN A 52 -15.68 -5.56 10.07
N ASP A 53 -14.79 -4.57 10.07
CA ASP A 53 -14.84 -3.43 9.14
C ASP A 53 -13.86 -3.55 7.95
N GLY A 54 -12.90 -4.48 8.04
CA GLY A 54 -11.84 -4.63 7.05
C GLY A 54 -12.12 -5.67 5.96
N PHE A 55 -13.17 -6.49 6.08
CA PHE A 55 -13.53 -7.48 5.08
C PHE A 55 -15.04 -7.54 4.89
N ALA A 56 -15.49 -7.54 3.64
CA ALA A 56 -16.89 -7.70 3.29
C ALA A 56 -17.05 -8.76 2.21
N LEU A 57 -18.06 -9.62 2.37
CA LEU A 57 -18.54 -10.53 1.33
C LEU A 57 -19.99 -10.20 1.04
N TYR A 58 -20.26 -9.81 -0.20
CA TYR A 58 -21.60 -9.60 -0.72
C TYR A 58 -22.03 -10.84 -1.50
N ALA A 59 -23.27 -11.28 -1.28
CA ALA A 59 -23.88 -12.34 -2.07
C ALA A 59 -25.24 -11.89 -2.63
N ALA A 60 -25.53 -12.32 -3.86
CA ALA A 60 -26.85 -12.23 -4.46
C ALA A 60 -27.62 -13.51 -4.17
N LEU A 61 -28.80 -13.41 -3.57
CA LEU A 61 -29.63 -14.55 -3.22
C LEU A 61 -30.94 -14.58 -4.01
N ALA A 62 -31.39 -15.79 -4.36
CA ALA A 62 -32.70 -16.01 -4.96
C ALA A 62 -33.86 -15.79 -3.98
N ASN A 63 -35.09 -15.74 -4.50
CA ASN A 63 -36.31 -15.68 -3.70
C ASN A 63 -36.36 -16.84 -2.69
N GLY A 64 -36.59 -16.53 -1.41
CA GLY A 64 -36.51 -17.51 -0.31
C GLY A 64 -35.11 -17.66 0.33
N LYS A 65 -34.08 -16.95 -0.16
CA LYS A 65 -32.72 -16.83 0.43
C LYS A 65 -31.91 -18.13 0.54
N LYS A 66 -32.25 -19.18 -0.21
CA LYS A 66 -31.54 -20.47 -0.17
C LYS A 66 -30.40 -20.58 -1.18
N ASP A 67 -30.58 -20.05 -2.39
CA ASP A 67 -29.60 -20.20 -3.47
C ASP A 67 -28.73 -18.95 -3.63
N VAL A 68 -27.41 -19.17 -3.77
CA VAL A 68 -26.44 -18.12 -4.05
C VAL A 68 -26.27 -17.98 -5.56
N LEU A 69 -26.70 -16.84 -6.09
CA LEU A 69 -26.66 -16.52 -7.52
C LEU A 69 -25.32 -15.90 -7.95
N GLY A 70 -24.62 -15.29 -7.01
CA GLY A 70 -23.34 -14.65 -7.25
C GLY A 70 -22.75 -14.05 -5.98
N SER A 71 -21.48 -13.66 -6.06
CA SER A 71 -20.72 -13.11 -4.95
C SER A 71 -19.71 -12.05 -5.41
N VAL A 72 -19.26 -11.23 -4.47
CA VAL A 72 -18.07 -10.37 -4.59
C VAL A 72 -17.56 -10.05 -3.19
N ALA A 73 -16.25 -9.98 -2.99
CA ALA A 73 -15.65 -9.65 -1.71
C ALA A 73 -14.64 -8.51 -1.84
N LEU A 74 -14.45 -7.78 -0.75
CA LEU A 74 -13.37 -6.82 -0.59
C LEU A 74 -12.59 -7.09 0.70
N ALA A 75 -11.31 -6.74 0.69
CA ALA A 75 -10.44 -6.70 1.86
C ALA A 75 -9.70 -5.36 1.91
N LYS A 76 -9.74 -4.67 3.05
CA LYS A 76 -9.17 -3.33 3.26
C LYS A 76 -7.84 -3.45 3.99
N TYR A 77 -6.80 -2.89 3.39
CA TYR A 77 -5.48 -2.74 3.96
C TYR A 77 -5.26 -1.27 4.36
N PRO A 78 -4.85 -1.00 5.61
CA PRO A 78 -4.71 0.37 6.10
C PRO A 78 -3.45 1.06 5.55
N ALA A 79 -3.47 2.40 5.52
CA ALA A 79 -2.25 3.19 5.34
C ALA A 79 -1.43 3.14 6.63
N LYS A 80 -0.32 2.39 6.63
CA LYS A 80 0.56 2.24 7.79
C LYS A 80 1.97 1.84 7.34
N ASN A 81 2.99 2.24 8.10
CA ASN A 81 4.41 1.98 7.78
C ASN A 81 4.80 2.39 6.35
N ASN A 82 4.37 3.57 5.90
CA ASN A 82 4.60 4.10 4.54
C ASN A 82 3.98 3.28 3.41
N MET A 83 3.14 2.31 3.73
CA MET A 83 2.34 1.62 2.73
C MET A 83 1.03 2.39 2.50
N PRO A 84 0.55 2.46 1.25
CA PRO A 84 -0.70 3.13 0.93
C PRO A 84 -1.89 2.35 1.47
N LYS A 85 -3.00 3.05 1.71
CA LYS A 85 -4.30 2.40 1.91
C LYS A 85 -4.70 1.71 0.60
N ALA A 86 -5.08 0.44 0.68
CA ALA A 86 -5.47 -0.35 -0.48
C ALA A 86 -6.70 -1.21 -0.19
N ILE A 87 -7.49 -1.50 -1.21
CA ILE A 87 -8.65 -2.38 -1.13
C ILE A 87 -8.53 -3.43 -2.21
N ALA A 88 -8.40 -4.70 -1.82
CA ALA A 88 -8.37 -5.81 -2.76
C ALA A 88 -9.79 -6.33 -3.01
N ILE A 89 -10.18 -6.45 -4.27
CA ILE A 89 -11.46 -7.06 -4.68
C ILE A 89 -11.19 -8.50 -5.15
N GLY A 90 -12.03 -9.43 -4.70
CA GLY A 90 -11.95 -10.84 -5.05
C GLY A 90 -13.32 -11.51 -5.03
N MET A 91 -13.34 -12.83 -5.22
CA MET A 91 -14.55 -13.67 -5.17
C MET A 91 -15.71 -13.19 -6.07
N TYR A 92 -15.41 -12.49 -7.16
CA TYR A 92 -16.43 -11.97 -8.08
C TYR A 92 -16.96 -13.07 -9.02
N PHE A 93 -18.12 -13.61 -8.69
CA PHE A 93 -18.73 -14.72 -9.43
C PHE A 93 -20.21 -14.48 -9.66
N VAL A 94 -20.71 -14.92 -10.81
CA VAL A 94 -22.15 -15.07 -11.08
C VAL A 94 -22.34 -16.46 -11.67
N HIS A 95 -23.26 -17.21 -11.09
CA HIS A 95 -23.60 -18.55 -11.55
C HIS A 95 -24.01 -18.50 -13.03
N PRO A 96 -23.50 -19.42 -13.90
CA PRO A 96 -23.70 -19.35 -15.34
C PRO A 96 -25.13 -19.10 -15.78
N ASP A 97 -26.09 -19.82 -15.19
CA ASP A 97 -27.53 -19.73 -15.50
C ASP A 97 -28.15 -18.35 -15.25
N TYR A 98 -27.47 -17.48 -14.49
CA TYR A 98 -27.95 -16.16 -14.10
C TYR A 98 -27.10 -15.01 -14.67
N ARG A 99 -26.16 -15.32 -15.58
CA ARG A 99 -25.38 -14.31 -16.30
C ARG A 99 -26.28 -13.52 -17.25
N GLY A 100 -25.89 -12.28 -17.55
CA GLY A 100 -26.69 -11.38 -18.39
C GLY A 100 -27.89 -10.73 -17.70
N MET A 101 -28.28 -11.20 -16.51
CA MET A 101 -29.44 -10.66 -15.75
C MET A 101 -29.13 -9.42 -14.89
N GLY A 102 -27.96 -8.80 -15.05
CA GLY A 102 -27.55 -7.62 -14.28
C GLY A 102 -27.08 -7.86 -12.83
N ILE A 103 -27.14 -9.10 -12.32
CA ILE A 103 -26.73 -9.46 -10.94
C ILE A 103 -25.29 -9.02 -10.63
N GLY A 104 -24.35 -9.37 -11.49
CA GLY A 104 -22.94 -9.03 -11.29
C GLY A 104 -22.69 -7.52 -11.25
N SER A 105 -23.33 -6.75 -12.11
CA SER A 105 -23.24 -5.28 -12.10
C SER A 105 -23.79 -4.70 -10.81
N LYS A 106 -24.92 -5.23 -10.29
CA LYS A 106 -25.51 -4.79 -9.01
C LYS A 106 -24.57 -5.08 -7.83
N LEU A 107 -24.02 -6.29 -7.76
CA LEU A 107 -23.05 -6.68 -6.73
C LEU A 107 -21.81 -5.78 -6.76
N PHE A 108 -21.23 -5.59 -7.94
CA PHE A 108 -20.00 -4.80 -8.09
C PHE A 108 -20.24 -3.30 -7.84
N ASN A 109 -21.40 -2.75 -8.24
CA ASN A 109 -21.76 -1.36 -7.95
C ASN A 109 -21.90 -1.08 -6.45
N GLU A 110 -22.50 -2.01 -5.70
CA GLU A 110 -22.60 -1.88 -4.24
C GLU A 110 -21.20 -1.87 -3.61
N LEU A 111 -20.36 -2.85 -3.99
CA LEU A 111 -19.00 -2.99 -3.48
C LEU A 111 -18.11 -1.79 -3.87
N ILE A 112 -18.15 -1.33 -5.12
CA ILE A 112 -17.33 -0.17 -5.53
C ILE A 112 -17.76 1.11 -4.84
N GLY A 113 -19.06 1.26 -4.52
CA GLY A 113 -19.55 2.36 -3.71
C GLY A 113 -18.92 2.37 -2.32
N GLU A 114 -18.80 1.21 -1.68
CA GLU A 114 -18.07 1.08 -0.41
C GLU A 114 -16.58 1.42 -0.58
N CYS A 115 -15.91 0.85 -1.59
CA CYS A 115 -14.50 1.14 -1.83
C CYS A 115 -14.22 2.63 -2.06
N LYS A 116 -15.13 3.34 -2.75
CA LYS A 116 -15.01 4.78 -2.97
C LYS A 116 -15.17 5.58 -1.67
N ARG A 117 -16.14 5.23 -0.82
CA ARG A 117 -16.34 5.87 0.50
C ARG A 117 -15.16 5.66 1.43
N ASP A 118 -14.56 4.47 1.42
CA ASP A 118 -13.38 4.20 2.25
C ASP A 118 -12.13 4.93 1.74
N GLY A 119 -12.00 5.07 0.42
CA GLY A 119 -10.80 5.63 -0.21
C GLY A 119 -9.59 4.69 -0.18
N GLY A 120 -8.55 5.06 -0.94
CA GLY A 120 -7.37 4.24 -1.20
C GLY A 120 -7.36 3.59 -2.58
N ASN A 121 -6.27 2.88 -2.89
CA ASN A 121 -6.10 2.21 -4.18
C ASN A 121 -6.88 0.90 -4.21
N ILE A 122 -7.80 0.77 -5.16
CA ILE A 122 -8.57 -0.44 -5.40
C ILE A 122 -7.76 -1.33 -6.34
N ALA A 123 -7.57 -2.59 -6.00
CA ALA A 123 -6.83 -3.55 -6.81
C ALA A 123 -7.60 -4.87 -6.93
N LEU A 124 -7.44 -5.55 -8.06
CA LEU A 124 -8.00 -6.88 -8.29
C LEU A 124 -7.11 -7.69 -9.22
N ASN A 125 -7.18 -9.01 -9.05
CA ASN A 125 -6.71 -9.97 -10.02
C ASN A 125 -7.95 -10.63 -10.61
N GLY A 126 -8.23 -10.37 -11.88
CA GLY A 126 -9.45 -10.81 -12.55
C GLY A 126 -9.14 -11.60 -13.80
N VAL A 127 -10.18 -12.18 -14.40
CA VAL A 127 -10.07 -12.80 -15.72
C VAL A 127 -9.94 -11.73 -16.81
N GLN A 128 -9.06 -11.93 -17.78
CA GLN A 128 -8.76 -10.96 -18.85
C GLN A 128 -10.01 -10.46 -19.58
N LYS A 129 -10.97 -11.35 -19.87
CA LYS A 129 -12.26 -11.01 -20.52
C LYS A 129 -13.07 -9.92 -19.79
N MET A 130 -12.86 -9.76 -18.48
CA MET A 130 -13.56 -8.76 -17.67
C MET A 130 -12.80 -7.43 -17.57
N SER A 131 -11.54 -7.37 -18.00
CA SER A 131 -10.69 -6.18 -17.88
C SER A 131 -11.31 -4.90 -18.46
N PRO A 132 -11.87 -4.93 -19.69
CA PRO A 132 -12.49 -3.73 -20.26
C PRO A 132 -13.66 -3.21 -19.41
N LYS A 133 -14.41 -4.11 -18.78
CA LYS A 133 -15.53 -3.76 -17.89
C LYS A 133 -15.03 -3.16 -16.58
N TYR A 134 -13.98 -3.73 -15.98
CA TYR A 134 -13.36 -3.17 -14.78
C TYR A 134 -12.87 -1.73 -14.99
N ALA A 135 -12.24 -1.46 -16.14
CA ALA A 135 -11.74 -0.15 -16.50
C ALA A 135 -12.87 0.85 -16.77
N SER A 136 -13.75 0.53 -17.73
CA SER A 136 -14.79 1.46 -18.22
C SER A 136 -15.94 1.70 -17.24
N THR A 137 -16.37 0.66 -16.52
CA THR A 137 -17.57 0.72 -15.67
C THR A 137 -17.23 1.05 -14.22
N PHE A 138 -16.11 0.53 -13.71
CA PHE A 138 -15.78 0.63 -12.28
C PHE A 138 -14.55 1.49 -11.98
N GLY A 139 -13.87 2.01 -13.02
CA GLY A 139 -12.72 2.91 -12.89
C GLY A 139 -11.41 2.23 -12.51
N VAL A 140 -11.36 0.89 -12.47
CA VAL A 140 -10.14 0.12 -12.17
C VAL A 140 -9.32 -0.05 -13.46
N ASN A 141 -8.68 1.03 -13.89
CA ASN A 141 -8.23 1.24 -15.26
C ASN A 141 -6.71 1.17 -15.48
N LYS A 142 -5.91 0.97 -14.44
CA LYS A 142 -4.46 0.75 -14.56
C LYS A 142 -4.16 -0.73 -14.58
N ILE A 143 -3.17 -1.11 -15.38
CA ILE A 143 -2.73 -2.49 -15.56
C ILE A 143 -1.30 -2.60 -15.04
N ASN A 144 -1.02 -3.64 -14.26
CA ASN A 144 0.32 -3.89 -13.73
C ASN A 144 1.26 -4.45 -14.81
N LYS A 145 2.57 -4.26 -14.68
CA LYS A 145 3.57 -4.79 -15.63
C LYS A 145 3.72 -6.31 -15.58
N TRP A 146 3.32 -6.91 -14.47
CA TRP A 146 3.29 -8.35 -14.27
C TRP A 146 1.89 -8.80 -13.86
N HIS A 147 1.56 -10.05 -14.16
CA HIS A 147 0.28 -10.65 -13.80
C HIS A 147 0.49 -11.96 -13.04
N PRO A 148 -0.38 -12.31 -12.09
CA PRO A 148 -0.36 -13.63 -11.49
C PRO A 148 -0.78 -14.68 -12.53
N THR A 149 0.05 -15.68 -12.76
CA THR A 149 -0.25 -16.82 -13.63
C THR A 149 -0.43 -18.06 -12.78
N PRO A 150 -1.66 -18.57 -12.61
CA PRO A 150 -1.87 -19.87 -11.98
C PRO A 150 -1.15 -20.97 -12.76
N VAL A 151 -0.52 -21.88 -12.03
CA VAL A 151 0.20 -23.04 -12.55
C VAL A 151 -0.24 -24.25 -11.77
N THR A 152 -0.62 -25.31 -12.48
CA THR A 152 -1.00 -26.59 -11.89
C THR A 152 -0.09 -27.72 -12.35
N SER A 153 0.20 -28.67 -11.47
CA SER A 153 0.87 -29.92 -11.83
C SER A 153 0.20 -31.05 -11.08
N GLU A 154 -0.19 -32.12 -11.78
CA GLU A 154 -0.77 -33.29 -11.13
C GLU A 154 0.25 -33.91 -10.19
N MET A 155 -0.22 -34.31 -9.01
CA MET A 155 0.65 -34.75 -7.90
C MET A 155 1.45 -36.01 -8.27
N GLU A 156 0.99 -36.80 -9.25
CA GLU A 156 1.75 -37.95 -9.77
C GLU A 156 3.05 -37.54 -10.48
N HIS A 157 3.09 -36.37 -11.12
CA HIS A 157 4.26 -35.86 -11.83
C HIS A 157 5.23 -35.11 -10.91
N VAL A 158 4.82 -34.78 -9.68
CA VAL A 158 5.67 -34.06 -8.72
C VAL A 158 6.82 -34.95 -8.24
N ASN A 159 8.03 -34.64 -8.66
CA ASN A 159 9.28 -35.25 -8.21
C ASN A 159 10.02 -34.36 -7.21
N ILE A 160 9.70 -34.51 -5.93
CA ILE A 160 10.29 -33.73 -4.83
C ILE A 160 11.84 -33.85 -4.80
N SER A 161 12.37 -35.02 -5.17
CA SER A 161 13.81 -35.28 -5.16
C SER A 161 14.60 -34.52 -6.24
N ALA A 162 13.91 -34.02 -7.27
CA ALA A 162 14.52 -33.18 -8.30
C ALA A 162 14.88 -31.78 -7.79
N LEU A 163 14.31 -31.35 -6.67
CA LEU A 163 14.64 -30.08 -6.03
C LEU A 163 15.93 -30.19 -5.21
N GLU A 164 16.75 -29.15 -5.25
CA GLU A 164 17.98 -29.09 -4.46
C GLU A 164 17.68 -28.63 -3.03
N LYS A 165 18.53 -29.05 -2.11
CA LYS A 165 18.43 -28.69 -0.69
C LYS A 165 19.78 -28.23 -0.21
N ASP A 166 19.86 -26.98 0.23
CA ASP A 166 21.04 -26.48 0.92
C ASP A 166 20.96 -26.87 2.40
N PRO A 167 21.85 -27.74 2.91
CA PRO A 167 21.85 -28.15 4.31
C PRO A 167 22.26 -27.03 5.28
N LYS A 168 22.87 -25.95 4.80
CA LYS A 168 23.29 -24.81 5.63
C LYS A 168 22.13 -23.86 5.95
N LEU A 169 21.07 -23.89 5.14
CA LEU A 169 19.95 -22.97 5.28
C LEU A 169 19.05 -23.40 6.44
N LYS A 170 18.87 -22.51 7.43
CA LYS A 170 18.08 -22.82 8.62
C LYS A 170 16.59 -22.70 8.31
N MET A 171 15.84 -23.80 8.47
CA MET A 171 14.38 -23.80 8.37
C MET A 171 13.73 -23.62 9.73
N ILE A 172 12.80 -22.70 9.85
CA ILE A 172 11.99 -22.48 11.06
C ILE A 172 10.50 -22.37 10.73
N THR A 173 9.68 -22.30 11.78
CA THR A 173 8.24 -22.09 11.67
C THR A 173 7.86 -20.68 12.10
N ALA A 174 6.65 -20.25 11.75
CA ALA A 174 6.09 -18.97 12.19
C ALA A 174 6.03 -18.79 13.73
N ARG A 175 6.14 -19.88 14.52
CA ARG A 175 6.21 -19.78 16.00
C ARG A 175 7.55 -19.24 16.49
N ASP A 176 8.60 -19.44 15.71
CA ASP A 176 9.99 -19.12 16.08
C ASP A 176 10.46 -17.78 15.48
N VAL A 177 9.58 -17.09 14.75
CA VAL A 177 9.87 -15.84 14.05
C VAL A 177 9.34 -14.64 14.85
N LYS A 178 10.18 -13.62 15.00
CA LYS A 178 9.76 -12.33 15.55
C LYS A 178 8.87 -11.59 14.55
N ALA A 179 7.73 -11.07 15.02
CA ALA A 179 6.75 -10.39 14.18
C ALA A 179 7.35 -9.23 13.35
N ASP A 180 8.28 -8.47 13.93
CA ASP A 180 8.93 -7.35 13.23
C ASP A 180 9.84 -7.80 12.09
N GLN A 181 10.53 -8.95 12.23
CA GLN A 181 11.34 -9.51 11.14
C GLN A 181 10.46 -10.01 9.99
N LEU A 182 9.35 -10.67 10.32
CA LEU A 182 8.38 -11.14 9.33
C LEU A 182 7.77 -9.97 8.55
N LEU A 183 7.38 -8.90 9.27
CA LEU A 183 6.84 -7.69 8.66
C LEU A 183 7.87 -6.98 7.78
N ALA A 184 9.13 -6.87 8.24
CA ALA A 184 10.20 -6.25 7.47
C ALA A 184 10.51 -7.00 6.16
N TYR A 185 10.35 -8.32 6.15
CA TYR A 185 10.54 -9.14 4.96
C TYR A 185 9.35 -9.09 4.00
N ASP A 186 8.12 -9.19 4.51
CA ASP A 186 6.91 -9.26 3.69
C ASP A 186 6.54 -7.93 3.02
N MET A 187 6.67 -6.83 3.76
CA MET A 187 6.10 -5.54 3.35
C MET A 187 6.69 -4.98 2.05
N PRO A 188 8.02 -5.01 1.80
CA PRO A 188 8.59 -4.56 0.53
C PRO A 188 8.12 -5.39 -0.68
N ILE A 189 7.87 -6.69 -0.47
CA ILE A 189 7.44 -7.62 -1.52
C ILE A 189 5.95 -7.44 -1.82
N ALA A 190 5.13 -7.35 -0.77
CA ALA A 190 3.68 -7.24 -0.90
C ALA A 190 3.23 -5.83 -1.34
N GLY A 191 3.99 -4.79 -0.97
CA GLY A 191 3.64 -3.39 -1.25
C GLY A 191 2.42 -2.88 -0.46
N ILE A 192 1.99 -3.61 0.56
CA ILE A 192 0.83 -3.30 1.42
C ILE A 192 1.09 -3.72 2.87
N TYR A 193 0.48 -3.01 3.82
CA TYR A 193 0.59 -3.36 5.24
C TYR A 193 -0.41 -4.48 5.60
N ARG A 194 0.07 -5.73 5.67
CA ARG A 194 -0.78 -6.93 5.90
C ARG A 194 -0.33 -7.90 7.03
N PRO A 195 0.26 -7.47 8.16
CA PRO A 195 0.80 -8.40 9.15
C PRO A 195 -0.25 -9.26 9.86
N ALA A 196 -1.47 -8.77 10.05
CA ALA A 196 -2.55 -9.57 10.64
C ALA A 196 -2.94 -10.74 9.73
N TYR A 197 -3.15 -10.45 8.44
CA TYR A 197 -3.41 -11.47 7.42
C TYR A 197 -2.29 -12.50 7.34
N LEU A 198 -1.03 -12.08 7.22
CA LEU A 198 0.09 -13.01 7.09
C LEU A 198 0.22 -13.92 8.33
N ARG A 199 0.02 -13.37 9.53
CA ARG A 199 0.05 -14.14 10.78
C ARG A 199 -1.05 -15.19 10.83
N GLU A 200 -2.27 -14.82 10.51
CA GLU A 200 -3.42 -15.73 10.54
C GLU A 200 -3.30 -16.81 9.45
N LEU A 201 -2.76 -16.47 8.28
CA LEU A 201 -2.47 -17.43 7.23
C LEU A 201 -1.45 -18.49 7.68
N LEU A 202 -0.34 -18.07 8.30
CA LEU A 202 0.71 -18.98 8.80
C LEU A 202 0.30 -19.78 10.06
N GLN A 203 -0.87 -19.48 10.63
CA GLN A 203 -1.45 -20.21 11.77
C GLN A 203 -2.71 -21.00 11.38
N GLN A 204 -3.09 -20.95 10.11
CA GLN A 204 -4.30 -21.60 9.61
C GLN A 204 -4.21 -23.11 9.82
N LYS A 205 -5.32 -23.70 10.25
CA LYS A 205 -5.43 -25.16 10.38
C LYS A 205 -5.29 -25.80 8.99
N ASN A 206 -4.58 -26.93 8.91
CA ASN A 206 -4.32 -27.67 7.66
C ASN A 206 -3.48 -26.87 6.62
N ALA A 207 -2.80 -25.81 7.06
CA ALA A 207 -1.74 -25.17 6.30
C ALA A 207 -0.37 -25.70 6.75
N PHE A 208 0.57 -25.63 5.83
CA PHE A 208 1.96 -26.02 6.01
C PHE A 208 2.82 -24.83 5.61
N HIS A 209 3.85 -24.53 6.39
CA HIS A 209 4.75 -23.42 6.06
C HIS A 209 6.18 -23.72 6.46
N ARG A 210 7.11 -23.05 5.79
CA ARG A 210 8.54 -22.99 6.15
C ARG A 210 9.04 -21.57 5.96
N ILE A 211 9.94 -21.17 6.83
CA ILE A 211 10.64 -19.88 6.77
C ILE A 211 12.13 -20.17 6.75
N ALA A 212 12.82 -19.63 5.74
CA ALA A 212 14.26 -19.75 5.59
C ALA A 212 14.96 -18.60 6.32
N VAL A 213 15.98 -18.94 7.10
CA VAL A 213 16.83 -17.98 7.81
C VAL A 213 18.30 -18.22 7.47
N GLU A 214 18.99 -17.14 7.15
CA GLU A 214 20.42 -17.07 6.89
C GLU A 214 20.97 -15.86 7.64
N ASP A 215 22.07 -16.02 8.39
CA ASP A 215 22.67 -14.96 9.22
C ASP A 215 21.69 -14.21 10.14
N GLY A 216 20.72 -14.94 10.69
CA GLY A 216 19.70 -14.40 11.59
C GLY A 216 18.62 -13.54 10.92
N LYS A 217 18.59 -13.48 9.58
CA LYS A 217 17.58 -12.77 8.79
C LYS A 217 16.71 -13.74 8.01
N ILE A 218 15.45 -13.36 7.80
CA ILE A 218 14.56 -14.09 6.90
C ILE A 218 15.03 -13.87 5.47
N VAL A 219 15.18 -14.95 4.72
CA VAL A 219 15.57 -14.94 3.29
C VAL A 219 14.54 -15.67 2.41
N GLY A 220 13.44 -16.13 3.00
CA GLY A 220 12.33 -16.69 2.25
C GLY A 220 11.23 -17.27 3.12
N ILE A 221 10.03 -17.35 2.54
CA ILE A 221 8.81 -17.84 3.18
C ILE A 221 8.04 -18.66 2.15
N ILE A 222 7.56 -19.83 2.55
CA ILE A 222 6.61 -20.61 1.75
C ILE A 222 5.46 -21.09 2.63
N ASN A 223 4.26 -21.03 2.07
CA ASN A 223 3.05 -21.57 2.68
C ASN A 223 2.29 -22.42 1.65
N ALA A 224 1.66 -23.50 2.09
CA ALA A 224 0.72 -24.29 1.31
C ALA A 224 -0.49 -24.68 2.16
N ARG A 225 -1.65 -24.78 1.52
CA ARG A 225 -2.90 -25.20 2.21
C ARG A 225 -3.78 -26.00 1.26
N LYS A 226 -4.60 -26.87 1.83
CA LYS A 226 -5.59 -27.64 1.07
C LYS A 226 -6.70 -26.71 0.56
N VAL A 227 -7.11 -26.91 -0.70
CA VAL A 227 -8.21 -26.21 -1.36
C VAL A 227 -9.21 -27.24 -1.93
N ILE A 228 -10.37 -26.78 -2.42
CA ILE A 228 -11.36 -27.62 -3.12
C ILE A 228 -10.70 -28.45 -4.23
N GLY A 229 -11.27 -29.62 -4.50
CA GLY A 229 -10.72 -30.56 -5.50
C GLY A 229 -9.60 -31.43 -4.96
N ASN A 230 -9.36 -31.39 -3.64
CA ASN A 230 -8.23 -32.07 -2.98
C ASN A 230 -6.85 -31.63 -3.51
N CYS A 231 -6.79 -30.37 -3.95
CA CYS A 231 -5.59 -29.72 -4.45
C CYS A 231 -4.82 -29.06 -3.29
N LEU A 232 -3.49 -28.96 -3.44
CA LEU A 232 -2.59 -28.27 -2.53
C LEU A 232 -2.15 -26.95 -3.17
N SER A 233 -2.57 -25.83 -2.59
CA SER A 233 -2.27 -24.49 -3.12
C SER A 233 -1.14 -23.84 -2.33
N ILE A 234 -0.03 -23.54 -3.00
CA ILE A 234 1.13 -22.82 -2.50
C ILE A 234 0.92 -21.31 -2.65
N GLY A 235 1.11 -20.57 -1.56
CA GLY A 235 1.07 -19.12 -1.51
C GLY A 235 0.94 -18.59 -0.08
N PRO A 236 1.66 -17.51 0.30
CA PRO A 236 2.74 -16.87 -0.46
C PRO A 236 3.97 -17.79 -0.59
N PHE A 237 4.79 -17.51 -1.61
CA PHE A 237 6.08 -18.15 -1.81
C PHE A 237 7.10 -17.10 -2.27
N TYR A 238 8.00 -16.72 -1.36
CA TYR A 238 9.05 -15.72 -1.56
C TYR A 238 10.41 -16.32 -1.20
N ALA A 239 11.44 -15.96 -1.96
CA ALA A 239 12.82 -16.38 -1.75
C ALA A 239 13.75 -15.35 -2.42
N GLU A 240 14.89 -15.05 -1.77
CA GLU A 240 15.88 -14.12 -2.34
C GLU A 240 16.57 -14.68 -3.59
N ASP A 241 16.69 -16.01 -3.70
CA ASP A 241 17.35 -16.67 -4.82
C ASP A 241 16.74 -18.07 -5.12
N GLU A 242 17.17 -18.68 -6.23
CA GLU A 242 16.70 -20.01 -6.67
C GLU A 242 17.05 -21.13 -5.68
N ARG A 243 18.24 -21.07 -5.06
CA ARG A 243 18.70 -22.07 -4.07
C ARG A 243 17.78 -22.09 -2.86
N ILE A 244 17.41 -20.91 -2.34
CA ILE A 244 16.47 -20.75 -1.23
C ILE A 244 15.08 -21.23 -1.65
N ALA A 245 14.61 -20.86 -2.85
CA ALA A 245 13.31 -21.30 -3.37
C ALA A 245 13.23 -22.83 -3.45
N SER A 246 14.24 -23.48 -4.04
CA SER A 246 14.34 -24.93 -4.16
C SER A 246 14.32 -25.61 -2.79
N THR A 247 15.14 -25.11 -1.86
CA THR A 247 15.25 -25.64 -0.50
C THR A 247 13.94 -25.49 0.29
N LEU A 248 13.26 -24.34 0.18
CA LEU A 248 11.97 -24.08 0.81
C LEU A 248 10.88 -25.00 0.28
N LEU A 249 10.74 -25.08 -1.04
CA LEU A 249 9.73 -25.89 -1.70
C LEU A 249 9.93 -27.37 -1.36
N ARG A 250 11.16 -27.87 -1.47
CA ARG A 250 11.49 -29.25 -1.08
C ARG A 250 11.17 -29.52 0.38
N SER A 251 11.64 -28.65 1.29
CA SER A 251 11.44 -28.82 2.73
C SER A 251 9.97 -28.75 3.15
N LEU A 252 9.16 -27.94 2.45
CA LEU A 252 7.72 -27.89 2.66
C LEU A 252 7.04 -29.18 2.23
N LEU A 253 7.28 -29.63 0.99
CA LEU A 253 6.63 -30.82 0.43
C LEU A 253 7.04 -32.10 1.20
N GLU A 254 8.31 -32.23 1.59
CA GLU A 254 8.81 -33.32 2.44
C GLU A 254 8.13 -33.36 3.83
N SER A 255 7.59 -32.24 4.30
CA SER A 255 6.94 -32.16 5.62
C SER A 255 5.48 -32.59 5.63
N ILE A 256 4.87 -32.74 4.45
CA ILE A 256 3.46 -33.10 4.32
C ILE A 256 3.36 -34.61 4.32
N ARG A 257 2.83 -35.16 5.42
CA ARG A 257 2.49 -36.58 5.50
C ARG A 257 1.45 -36.91 4.42
N ASP A 258 1.65 -38.03 3.72
CA ASP A 258 0.76 -38.53 2.67
C ASP A 258 0.53 -37.50 1.55
N ILE A 259 1.58 -36.75 1.15
CA ILE A 259 1.50 -35.77 0.05
C ILE A 259 0.92 -36.34 -1.24
N ARG A 260 1.11 -37.63 -1.50
CA ARG A 260 0.54 -38.35 -2.66
C ARG A 260 -0.98 -38.53 -2.60
N SER A 261 -1.62 -38.23 -1.47
CA SER A 261 -3.07 -38.23 -1.33
C SER A 261 -3.73 -37.00 -1.94
N TYR A 262 -2.98 -35.94 -2.21
CA TYR A 262 -3.48 -34.77 -2.94
C TYR A 262 -3.50 -35.05 -4.45
N THR A 263 -4.43 -34.44 -5.16
CA THR A 263 -4.59 -34.62 -6.61
C THR A 263 -3.62 -33.76 -7.40
N THR A 264 -3.54 -32.47 -7.06
CA THR A 264 -2.85 -31.46 -7.87
C THR A 264 -2.10 -30.48 -6.96
N LEU A 265 -0.95 -30.00 -7.41
CA LEU A 265 -0.24 -28.86 -6.85
C LEU A 265 -0.61 -27.60 -7.63
N LEU A 266 -0.99 -26.54 -6.93
CA LEU A 266 -1.32 -25.23 -7.50
C LEU A 266 -0.43 -24.15 -6.91
N LEU A 267 0.04 -23.23 -7.74
CA LEU A 267 0.66 -21.99 -7.29
C LEU A 267 0.36 -20.87 -8.28
N SER A 268 0.60 -19.62 -7.88
CA SER A 268 0.50 -18.48 -8.79
C SER A 268 1.85 -17.79 -8.92
N ILE A 269 2.36 -17.72 -10.14
CA ILE A 269 3.69 -17.21 -10.47
C ILE A 269 3.52 -15.88 -11.22
N PRO A 270 4.23 -14.80 -10.84
CA PRO A 270 4.27 -13.59 -11.67
C PRO A 270 4.73 -13.91 -13.09
N THR A 271 4.05 -13.39 -14.12
CA THR A 271 4.37 -13.65 -15.55
C THR A 271 5.82 -13.38 -15.93
N THR A 272 6.54 -12.57 -15.15
CA THR A 272 7.93 -12.17 -15.39
C THR A 272 8.95 -13.02 -14.62
N ASN A 273 8.52 -13.98 -13.78
CA ASN A 273 9.41 -14.77 -12.93
C ASN A 273 9.76 -16.12 -13.59
N GLU A 274 10.70 -16.09 -14.54
CA GLU A 274 11.16 -17.27 -15.28
C GLU A 274 11.89 -18.30 -14.39
N THR A 275 12.55 -17.86 -13.32
CA THR A 275 13.19 -18.74 -12.34
C THR A 275 12.16 -19.63 -11.65
N ALA A 276 11.02 -19.07 -11.24
CA ALA A 276 9.94 -19.83 -10.63
C ALA A 276 9.31 -20.83 -11.63
N PHE A 277 9.11 -20.46 -12.90
CA PHE A 277 8.65 -21.40 -13.92
C PHE A 277 9.65 -22.55 -14.14
N SER A 278 10.94 -22.24 -14.17
CA SER A 278 12.01 -23.25 -14.31
C SER A 278 12.04 -24.22 -13.12
N LEU A 279 11.84 -23.71 -11.90
CA LEU A 279 11.75 -24.54 -10.70
C LEU A 279 10.56 -25.50 -10.75
N ILE A 280 9.39 -25.05 -11.20
CA ILE A 280 8.21 -25.91 -11.37
C ILE A 280 8.40 -26.91 -12.50
N LYS A 281 9.03 -26.51 -13.61
CA LYS A 281 9.42 -27.43 -14.69
C LYS A 281 10.31 -28.55 -14.16
N LYS A 282 11.31 -28.23 -13.32
CA LYS A 282 12.20 -29.21 -12.68
C LYS A 282 11.41 -30.14 -11.74
N LEU A 283 10.48 -29.58 -10.96
CA LEU A 283 9.64 -30.33 -10.04
C LEU A 283 8.73 -31.33 -10.74
N SER A 284 8.22 -31.02 -11.93
CA SER A 284 7.22 -31.84 -12.63
C SER A 284 7.74 -32.56 -13.88
N ASP A 285 9.04 -32.48 -14.14
CA ASP A 285 9.64 -32.93 -15.41
C ASP A 285 8.92 -32.34 -16.65
N GLY A 286 8.54 -31.06 -16.56
CA GLY A 286 7.77 -30.36 -17.58
C GLY A 286 6.26 -30.65 -17.62
N ASN A 287 5.74 -31.55 -16.79
CA ASN A 287 4.31 -31.87 -16.72
C ASN A 287 3.57 -30.88 -15.81
N PHE A 288 3.43 -29.64 -16.28
CA PHE A 288 2.62 -28.61 -15.63
C PHE A 288 1.80 -27.84 -16.67
N THR A 289 0.67 -27.29 -16.23
CA THR A 289 -0.19 -26.43 -17.05
C THR A 289 -0.06 -24.99 -16.57
N ARG A 290 0.19 -24.10 -17.51
CA ARG A 290 0.19 -22.64 -17.31
C ARG A 290 -1.18 -22.09 -17.68
N HIS A 291 -1.77 -21.29 -16.80
CA HIS A 291 -3.12 -20.74 -16.99
C HIS A 291 -3.10 -19.22 -17.22
N ASP A 292 -2.90 -18.80 -18.46
CA ASP A 292 -2.73 -17.37 -18.82
C ASP A 292 -4.05 -16.60 -19.01
N TYR A 293 -4.99 -16.75 -18.08
CA TYR A 293 -6.29 -16.06 -18.15
C TYR A 293 -6.43 -14.87 -17.21
N MET A 294 -5.47 -14.67 -16.29
CA MET A 294 -5.53 -13.65 -15.24
C MET A 294 -4.90 -12.33 -15.70
N ILE A 295 -5.39 -11.22 -15.16
CA ILE A 295 -4.83 -9.88 -15.31
C ILE A 295 -4.91 -9.15 -13.96
N SER A 296 -3.86 -8.37 -13.66
CA SER A 296 -3.79 -7.54 -12.46
C SER A 296 -4.12 -6.09 -12.82
N GLN A 297 -5.17 -5.54 -12.21
CA GLN A 297 -5.65 -4.19 -12.43
C GLN A 297 -5.84 -3.43 -11.13
N PHE A 298 -5.64 -2.11 -11.19
CA PHE A 298 -5.78 -1.24 -10.03
C PHE A 298 -6.23 0.17 -10.41
N THR A 299 -6.64 0.94 -9.42
CA THR A 299 -6.78 2.41 -9.50
C THR A 299 -5.51 3.06 -9.01
N ASP A 300 -5.07 4.14 -9.65
CA ASP A 300 -3.98 4.97 -9.14
C ASP A 300 -4.55 6.25 -8.53
N LYS A 301 -5.02 6.16 -7.28
CA LYS A 301 -5.46 7.33 -6.49
C LYS A 301 -4.30 8.00 -5.75
N THR A 302 -3.11 7.40 -5.79
CA THR A 302 -1.85 8.05 -5.41
C THR A 302 -1.45 8.97 -6.57
N TYR A 303 -1.92 10.22 -6.57
CA TYR A 303 -1.54 11.22 -7.56
C TYR A 303 -0.02 11.47 -7.51
N LYS A 304 0.75 10.69 -8.27
CA LYS A 304 2.20 10.85 -8.45
C LYS A 304 2.55 11.95 -9.45
N ASP A 305 1.55 12.55 -10.10
CA ASP A 305 1.71 13.42 -11.27
C ASP A 305 2.56 14.67 -11.02
N GLU A 306 2.72 15.11 -9.78
CA GLU A 306 3.47 16.33 -9.46
C GLU A 306 4.75 16.08 -8.64
N SER A 307 5.15 14.82 -8.44
CA SER A 307 6.39 14.46 -7.72
C SER A 307 6.52 15.06 -6.31
N TRP A 308 5.40 15.39 -5.65
CA TRP A 308 5.43 15.85 -4.26
C TRP A 308 5.93 14.70 -3.37
N THR A 309 6.93 14.99 -2.54
CA THR A 309 7.60 14.01 -1.68
C THR A 309 6.99 13.92 -0.28
N LEU A 310 5.79 14.47 -0.08
CA LEU A 310 5.11 14.47 1.21
C LEU A 310 4.52 13.08 1.53
N GLY A 311 4.89 12.54 2.69
CA GLY A 311 4.28 11.37 3.29
C GLY A 311 3.20 11.73 4.31
N TYR A 312 2.41 10.73 4.71
CA TYR A 312 1.39 10.90 5.76
C TYR A 312 1.98 11.34 7.12
N GLN A 313 3.25 11.06 7.36
CA GLN A 313 3.95 11.43 8.58
C GLN A 313 4.24 12.92 8.68
N ASP A 314 4.48 13.60 7.56
CA ASP A 314 4.76 15.03 7.55
C ASP A 314 3.58 15.81 8.13
N TYR A 315 2.36 15.37 7.84
CA TYR A 315 1.15 15.93 8.44
C TYR A 315 1.10 15.78 9.96
N GLY A 316 1.55 14.64 10.49
CA GLY A 316 1.66 14.42 11.94
C GLY A 316 2.65 15.38 12.61
N ILE A 317 3.81 15.61 11.96
CA ILE A 317 4.82 16.57 12.42
C ILE A 317 4.21 17.98 12.44
N TRP A 318 3.48 18.39 11.41
CA TRP A 318 2.87 19.72 11.38
C TRP A 318 1.78 19.92 12.43
N LEU A 319 0.92 18.93 12.65
CA LEU A 319 -0.09 19.00 13.72
C LEU A 319 0.56 19.14 15.10
N GLU A 320 1.65 18.42 15.36
CA GLU A 320 2.42 18.56 16.59
C GLU A 320 3.10 19.94 16.68
N ALA A 321 3.70 20.40 15.58
CA ALA A 321 4.46 21.64 15.51
C ALA A 321 3.61 22.90 15.69
N PHE A 322 2.41 22.92 15.11
CA PHE A 322 1.62 24.16 14.98
C PHE A 322 0.41 24.22 15.90
N SER A 323 0.16 23.20 16.73
CA SER A 323 -1.04 23.08 17.58
C SER A 323 -2.36 23.20 16.81
N THR A 324 -3.51 23.13 17.47
CA THR A 324 -4.82 23.14 16.80
C THR A 324 -5.13 24.44 16.03
N ASN A 325 -4.48 25.56 16.37
CA ASN A 325 -4.81 26.87 15.81
C ASN A 325 -3.74 27.45 14.87
N GLY A 326 -2.53 26.89 14.84
CA GLY A 326 -1.43 27.41 14.02
C GLY A 326 -1.30 26.75 12.64
N PHE A 327 -2.05 25.68 12.36
CA PHE A 327 -2.09 25.03 11.05
C PHE A 327 -3.52 24.81 10.61
N ILE A 328 -3.85 25.29 9.41
CA ILE A 328 -5.19 25.19 8.82
C ILE A 328 -5.07 24.50 7.48
N LEU A 329 -5.85 23.45 7.26
CA LEU A 329 -5.98 22.76 5.98
C LEU A 329 -7.39 22.94 5.44
N PHE A 330 -7.51 23.62 4.31
CA PHE A 330 -8.73 23.68 3.54
C PHE A 330 -8.72 22.54 2.53
N ALA A 331 -9.85 21.82 2.44
CA ALA A 331 -10.06 20.76 1.47
C ALA A 331 -11.34 21.03 0.67
N ALA A 332 -11.27 20.89 -0.65
CA ALA A 332 -12.45 20.88 -1.50
C ALA A 332 -12.95 19.44 -1.59
N ILE A 333 -14.18 19.21 -1.13
CA ILE A 333 -14.81 17.88 -1.07
C ILE A 333 -16.05 17.90 -1.97
N THR A 334 -16.17 16.91 -2.85
CA THR A 334 -17.34 16.74 -3.71
C THR A 334 -18.57 16.34 -2.89
N THR A 335 -19.72 16.96 -3.17
CA THR A 335 -20.95 16.72 -2.40
C THR A 335 -21.52 15.32 -2.61
N ASP A 336 -21.38 14.78 -3.82
CA ASP A 336 -21.94 13.50 -4.26
C ASP A 336 -21.11 12.29 -3.82
N THR A 337 -19.78 12.40 -3.93
CA THR A 337 -18.84 11.30 -3.76
C THR A 337 -18.00 11.41 -2.49
N GLN A 338 -18.05 12.56 -1.80
CA GLN A 338 -17.25 12.84 -0.61
C GLN A 338 -15.74 12.69 -0.87
N GLU A 339 -15.29 12.89 -2.12
CA GLU A 339 -13.89 12.80 -2.49
C GLU A 339 -13.20 14.16 -2.33
N VAL A 340 -11.98 14.15 -1.79
CA VAL A 340 -11.12 15.34 -1.76
C VAL A 340 -10.56 15.58 -3.17
N VAL A 341 -10.86 16.74 -3.75
CA VAL A 341 -10.48 17.12 -5.12
C VAL A 341 -9.54 18.32 -5.18
N GLY A 342 -9.27 18.95 -4.05
CA GLY A 342 -8.24 19.98 -3.92
C GLY A 342 -7.95 20.30 -2.47
N SER A 343 -6.82 20.95 -2.24
CA SER A 343 -6.39 21.37 -0.91
C SER A 343 -5.60 22.67 -0.97
N VAL A 344 -5.54 23.35 0.17
CA VAL A 344 -4.53 24.38 0.46
C VAL A 344 -4.34 24.47 1.97
N SER A 345 -3.13 24.75 2.43
CA SER A 345 -2.81 24.88 3.85
C SER A 345 -2.16 26.23 4.19
N LEU A 346 -2.37 26.67 5.42
CA LEU A 346 -1.79 27.86 6.02
C LEU A 346 -1.12 27.47 7.34
N ALA A 347 0.17 27.76 7.48
CA ALA A 347 0.92 27.52 8.71
C ALA A 347 1.42 28.84 9.31
N ALA A 348 1.14 29.09 10.58
CA ALA A 348 1.50 30.31 11.31
C ALA A 348 2.82 30.13 12.06
N TYR A 349 3.74 31.08 11.88
CA TYR A 349 5.05 31.11 12.56
C TYR A 349 5.22 32.36 13.41
N GLY A 350 6.13 32.27 14.38
CA GLY A 350 6.43 33.34 15.33
C GLY A 350 6.12 32.95 16.77
N SER A 351 6.32 33.90 17.67
CA SER A 351 6.11 33.71 19.11
C SER A 351 4.64 33.62 19.54
N ASN A 352 3.71 34.10 18.72
CA ASN A 352 2.27 34.06 18.97
C ASN A 352 1.52 33.55 17.72
N VAL A 353 0.84 32.40 17.82
CA VAL A 353 0.11 31.80 16.69
C VAL A 353 -1.22 32.50 16.36
N GLU A 354 -1.78 33.30 17.28
CA GLU A 354 -2.97 34.12 17.03
C GLU A 354 -2.62 35.43 16.31
N HIS A 355 -1.40 35.92 16.55
CA HIS A 355 -0.82 37.09 15.89
C HIS A 355 0.56 36.74 15.31
N PRO A 356 0.59 35.89 14.28
CA PRO A 356 1.84 35.37 13.73
C PRO A 356 2.66 36.48 13.08
N GLU A 357 3.98 36.34 13.19
CA GLU A 357 4.93 37.21 12.49
C GLU A 357 4.83 36.98 10.98
N VAL A 358 4.65 35.73 10.55
CA VAL A 358 4.43 35.34 9.16
C VAL A 358 3.63 34.05 9.08
N MET A 359 2.83 33.90 8.03
CA MET A 359 2.17 32.66 7.68
C MET A 359 2.66 32.13 6.33
N THR A 360 2.75 30.82 6.17
CA THR A 360 3.17 30.21 4.90
C THR A 360 2.05 29.41 4.25
N VAL A 361 1.87 29.60 2.94
CA VAL A 361 0.98 28.76 2.13
C VAL A 361 1.71 27.50 1.69
N GLY A 362 1.06 26.34 1.85
CA GLY A 362 1.55 25.05 1.38
C GLY A 362 0.42 24.16 0.88
N MET A 363 0.74 22.97 0.34
CA MET A 363 -0.25 21.96 -0.08
C MET A 363 -1.34 22.47 -1.03
N PHE A 364 -1.03 23.49 -1.85
CA PHE A 364 -1.95 24.00 -2.85
C PHE A 364 -2.02 23.03 -4.04
N TYR A 365 -3.13 22.31 -4.15
CA TYR A 365 -3.33 21.32 -5.19
C TYR A 365 -4.79 21.27 -5.64
N VAL A 366 -4.99 21.04 -6.94
CA VAL A 366 -6.29 20.68 -7.51
C VAL A 366 -6.07 19.48 -8.42
N ARG A 367 -6.90 18.45 -8.23
CA ARG A 367 -6.89 17.21 -9.02
C ARG A 367 -6.98 17.52 -10.51
N PRO A 368 -6.15 16.93 -11.40
CA PRO A 368 -6.11 17.27 -12.82
C PRO A 368 -7.47 17.28 -13.53
N ASP A 369 -8.31 16.29 -13.24
CA ASP A 369 -9.67 16.14 -13.78
C ASP A 369 -10.68 17.16 -13.23
N HIS A 370 -10.30 17.96 -12.22
CA HIS A 370 -11.12 19.00 -11.59
C HIS A 370 -10.55 20.42 -11.80
N ARG A 371 -9.49 20.56 -12.61
CA ARG A 371 -8.90 21.86 -12.94
C ARG A 371 -9.81 22.64 -13.88
N GLY A 372 -9.67 23.97 -13.86
CA GLY A 372 -10.51 24.87 -14.67
C GLY A 372 -11.91 25.13 -14.10
N MET A 373 -12.34 24.38 -13.08
CA MET A 373 -13.67 24.53 -12.45
C MET A 373 -13.74 25.62 -11.36
N GLY A 374 -12.70 26.44 -11.21
CA GLY A 374 -12.65 27.50 -10.19
C GLY A 374 -12.31 27.06 -8.75
N ILE A 375 -12.23 25.75 -8.48
CA ILE A 375 -11.95 25.17 -7.14
C ILE A 375 -10.69 25.77 -6.50
N GLY A 376 -9.58 25.81 -7.23
CA GLY A 376 -8.32 26.34 -6.72
C GLY A 376 -8.38 27.84 -6.38
N SER A 377 -9.15 28.62 -7.15
CA SER A 377 -9.35 30.04 -6.82
C SER A 377 -10.14 30.18 -5.53
N ARG A 378 -11.20 29.38 -5.34
CA ARG A 378 -12.02 29.42 -4.13
C ARG A 378 -11.20 29.03 -2.90
N LEU A 379 -10.48 27.91 -2.95
CA LEU A 379 -9.61 27.46 -1.86
C LEU A 379 -8.59 28.54 -1.46
N PHE A 380 -7.93 29.15 -2.44
CA PHE A 380 -6.93 30.17 -2.18
C PHE A 380 -7.55 31.46 -1.61
N SER A 381 -8.71 31.88 -2.09
CA SER A 381 -9.44 33.03 -1.53
C SER A 381 -9.82 32.81 -0.07
N GLU A 382 -10.40 31.66 0.27
CA GLU A 382 -10.76 31.32 1.67
C GLU A 382 -9.53 31.32 2.58
N LEU A 383 -8.40 30.81 2.09
CA LEU A 383 -7.14 30.85 2.81
C LEU A 383 -6.66 32.30 3.04
N MET A 384 -6.73 33.16 2.04
CA MET A 384 -6.30 34.56 2.17
C MET A 384 -7.23 35.34 3.10
N ASP A 385 -8.53 35.08 3.07
CA ASP A 385 -9.49 35.67 4.02
C ASP A 385 -9.15 35.28 5.46
N GLU A 386 -8.76 34.03 5.70
CA GLU A 386 -8.31 33.57 7.01
C GLU A 386 -6.96 34.19 7.42
N ALA A 387 -6.01 34.29 6.49
CA ALA A 387 -4.73 34.94 6.74
C ALA A 387 -4.89 36.44 7.06
N ASN A 388 -5.81 37.13 6.39
CA ASN A 388 -6.07 38.55 6.62
C ASN A 388 -6.63 38.83 8.04
N LYS A 389 -7.41 37.92 8.61
CA LYS A 389 -7.86 38.01 10.02
C LYS A 389 -6.69 37.95 11.01
N ARG A 390 -5.55 37.42 10.59
CA ARG A 390 -4.35 37.17 11.40
C ARG A 390 -3.18 38.11 11.05
N GLY A 391 -3.46 39.23 10.40
CA GLY A 391 -2.48 40.28 10.08
C GLY A 391 -1.97 40.28 8.64
N GLY A 392 -2.30 39.25 7.83
CA GLY A 392 -2.07 39.28 6.37
C GLY A 392 -0.60 39.24 5.92
N ASN A 393 0.37 38.95 6.79
CA ASN A 393 1.75 38.72 6.37
C ASN A 393 1.93 37.26 5.91
N VAL A 394 1.84 37.04 4.59
CA VAL A 394 1.81 35.70 4.00
C VAL A 394 2.96 35.49 3.01
N ALA A 395 3.66 34.38 3.15
CA ALA A 395 4.68 33.90 2.22
C ALA A 395 4.25 32.58 1.57
N LEU A 396 4.82 32.24 0.41
CA LEU A 396 4.63 30.93 -0.21
C LEU A 396 5.88 30.51 -0.97
N ASN A 397 6.14 29.21 -0.98
CA ASN A 397 7.10 28.58 -1.88
C ASN A 397 6.32 27.91 -3.01
N GLY A 398 6.03 28.71 -4.04
CA GLY A 398 5.18 28.31 -5.17
C GLY A 398 5.99 27.71 -6.31
N VAL A 399 5.34 26.85 -7.10
CA VAL A 399 5.92 26.42 -8.38
C VAL A 399 6.07 27.63 -9.31
N LEU A 400 7.24 27.79 -9.90
CA LEU A 400 7.60 28.98 -10.69
C LEU A 400 6.55 29.39 -11.74
N PRO A 401 5.93 28.46 -12.50
CA PRO A 401 4.89 28.80 -13.49
C PRO A 401 3.65 29.49 -12.92
N MET A 402 3.37 29.35 -11.62
CA MET A 402 2.21 29.95 -10.96
C MET A 402 2.47 31.37 -10.45
N SER A 403 3.72 31.83 -10.40
CA SER A 403 4.11 33.13 -9.84
C SER A 403 3.33 34.32 -10.43
N PRO A 404 3.13 34.44 -11.77
CA PRO A 404 2.34 35.53 -12.34
C PRO A 404 0.90 35.57 -11.84
N LYS A 405 0.32 34.39 -11.58
CA LYS A 405 -1.05 34.26 -11.07
C LYS A 405 -1.14 34.66 -9.61
N TYR A 406 -0.15 34.28 -8.77
CA TYR A 406 -0.11 34.69 -7.37
C TYR A 406 0.07 36.21 -7.24
N ALA A 407 0.95 36.80 -8.04
CA ALA A 407 1.17 38.25 -8.06
C ALA A 407 -0.10 39.04 -8.46
N SER A 408 -0.72 38.65 -9.58
CA SER A 408 -1.87 39.38 -10.13
C SER A 408 -3.17 39.22 -9.32
N ARG A 409 -3.37 38.07 -8.65
CA ARG A 409 -4.63 37.78 -7.96
C ARG A 409 -4.59 37.93 -6.45
N TYR A 410 -3.42 37.71 -5.84
CA TYR A 410 -3.29 37.62 -4.39
C TYR A 410 -2.12 38.45 -3.85
N ALA A 411 -1.57 39.36 -4.65
CA ALA A 411 -0.53 40.31 -4.27
C ALA A 411 0.82 39.71 -3.83
N PHE A 412 1.14 38.46 -4.20
CA PHE A 412 2.49 37.90 -4.02
C PHE A 412 3.43 38.45 -5.10
N ASN A 413 3.81 39.72 -4.98
CA ASN A 413 4.65 40.45 -5.92
C ASN A 413 6.05 40.79 -5.36
N LYS A 414 6.37 40.28 -4.17
CA LYS A 414 7.69 40.40 -3.54
C LYS A 414 8.39 39.04 -3.55
N PHE A 415 9.69 39.05 -3.82
CA PHE A 415 10.53 37.87 -3.88
C PHE A 415 11.69 38.02 -2.90
N ASN A 416 12.12 36.90 -2.32
CA ASN A 416 13.39 36.84 -1.60
C ASN A 416 14.56 36.86 -2.59
N GLU A 417 15.75 37.24 -2.13
CA GLU A 417 16.98 37.22 -2.94
C GLU A 417 17.46 35.80 -3.27
N TRP A 418 16.88 34.79 -2.62
CA TRP A 418 17.19 33.38 -2.78
C TRP A 418 15.93 32.57 -3.05
N HIS A 419 16.08 31.46 -3.78
CA HIS A 419 14.98 30.56 -4.13
C HIS A 419 15.39 29.12 -3.80
N PRO A 420 14.56 28.36 -3.06
CA PRO A 420 14.85 26.96 -2.80
C PRO A 420 14.76 26.17 -4.11
N MET A 421 15.84 25.46 -4.45
CA MET A 421 15.89 24.56 -5.61
C MET A 421 15.96 23.11 -5.12
N PRO A 422 14.86 22.34 -5.16
CA PRO A 422 14.91 20.95 -4.77
C PRO A 422 15.74 20.16 -5.77
N VAL A 423 16.67 19.35 -5.27
CA VAL A 423 17.48 18.41 -6.06
C VAL A 423 17.11 16.99 -5.66
N THR A 424 16.66 16.20 -6.63
CA THR A 424 16.39 14.77 -6.42
C THR A 424 17.56 13.96 -6.98
N ILE A 425 18.20 13.16 -6.13
CA ILE A 425 19.27 12.24 -6.52
C ILE A 425 18.77 10.82 -6.31
N ALA A 426 18.85 10.00 -7.35
CA ALA A 426 18.54 8.58 -7.24
C ALA A 426 19.57 7.89 -6.33
N VAL A 427 19.12 6.96 -5.49
CA VAL A 427 19.94 6.35 -4.43
C VAL A 427 21.19 5.67 -5.00
N GLU A 428 21.03 4.99 -6.13
CA GLU A 428 22.08 4.31 -6.89
C GLU A 428 23.18 5.25 -7.40
N HIS A 429 22.91 6.56 -7.45
CA HIS A 429 23.86 7.59 -7.85
C HIS A 429 24.53 8.28 -6.66
N LEU A 430 24.16 7.96 -5.42
CA LEU A 430 24.87 8.48 -4.26
C LEU A 430 26.30 7.93 -4.22
N ARG A 431 27.27 8.83 -4.04
CA ARG A 431 28.70 8.51 -3.90
C ARG A 431 29.27 9.16 -2.64
N PRO A 432 28.94 8.66 -1.43
CA PRO A 432 29.41 9.26 -0.17
C PRO A 432 30.93 9.36 -0.08
N SER A 433 31.65 8.44 -0.75
CA SER A 433 33.12 8.44 -0.85
C SER A 433 33.72 9.64 -1.57
N MET A 434 32.91 10.39 -2.34
CA MET A 434 33.34 11.61 -3.04
C MET A 434 33.22 12.87 -2.18
N LEU A 435 32.59 12.80 -1.01
CA LEU A 435 32.52 13.91 -0.09
C LEU A 435 33.88 14.05 0.63
N PRO A 436 34.51 15.24 0.63
CA PRO A 436 35.74 15.46 1.37
C PRO A 436 35.49 15.19 2.85
N LYS A 437 36.42 14.45 3.50
CA LYS A 437 36.42 14.33 4.95
C LYS A 437 36.99 15.62 5.52
N ASP A 438 36.12 16.54 5.90
CA ASP A 438 36.57 17.71 6.66
C ASP A 438 37.02 17.26 8.05
N ALA A 439 38.32 17.39 8.31
CA ALA A 439 38.94 16.99 9.57
C ALA A 439 38.60 17.92 10.74
N GLU A 440 37.98 19.07 10.47
CA GLU A 440 37.66 20.11 11.46
C GLU A 440 36.20 20.09 11.95
N LEU A 441 35.36 19.22 11.39
CA LEU A 441 33.93 19.12 11.72
C LEU A 441 33.68 17.92 12.63
N GLU A 442 33.22 18.18 13.85
CA GLU A 442 32.71 17.13 14.74
C GLU A 442 31.22 16.92 14.49
N LEU A 443 30.83 15.66 14.19
CA LEU A 443 29.43 15.27 14.05
C LEU A 443 28.91 14.76 15.39
N VAL A 444 27.96 15.48 15.97
CA VAL A 444 27.32 15.13 17.24
C VAL A 444 25.87 14.70 17.04
N SER A 445 25.37 13.87 17.96
CA SER A 445 23.95 13.53 18.03
C SER A 445 23.15 14.77 18.43
N ILE A 446 21.94 14.93 17.89
CA ILE A 446 21.03 16.00 18.32
C ILE A 446 20.73 15.95 19.82
N ASN A 447 20.81 14.76 20.44
CA ASN A 447 20.61 14.58 21.88
C ASN A 447 21.74 15.19 22.73
N ASP A 448 22.91 15.42 22.13
CA ASP A 448 24.09 15.94 22.79
C ASP A 448 24.28 17.45 22.53
N VAL A 449 23.40 18.06 21.72
CA VAL A 449 23.43 19.48 21.37
C VAL A 449 22.63 20.31 22.39
N VAL A 450 23.18 21.48 22.76
CA VAL A 450 22.44 22.49 23.52
C VAL A 450 21.37 23.12 22.61
N LEU A 451 20.12 22.63 22.72
CA LEU A 451 19.02 23.01 21.82
C LEU A 451 18.80 24.54 21.68
N ASN A 452 19.06 25.33 22.72
CA ASN A 452 18.94 26.79 22.62
C ASN A 452 19.91 27.40 21.61
N GLN A 453 21.17 26.93 21.56
CA GLN A 453 22.13 27.39 20.55
C GLN A 453 21.67 27.05 19.14
N LEU A 454 21.09 25.86 18.97
CA LEU A 454 20.52 25.42 17.70
C LEU A 454 19.35 26.31 17.27
N TYR A 455 18.46 26.68 18.20
CA TYR A 455 17.35 27.58 17.94
C TYR A 455 17.79 28.99 17.58
N ASP A 456 18.83 29.49 18.25
CA ASP A 456 19.34 30.83 17.99
C ASP A 456 20.09 30.88 16.65
N TYR A 457 20.84 29.83 16.31
CA TYR A 457 21.43 29.68 14.98
C TYR A 457 20.35 29.61 13.90
N ASP A 458 19.34 28.76 14.07
CA ASP A 458 18.23 28.64 13.12
C ASP A 458 17.51 29.98 12.90
N LEU A 459 17.21 30.69 13.99
CA LEU A 459 16.61 32.01 13.95
C LEU A 459 17.50 33.02 13.20
N SER A 460 18.82 32.93 13.34
CA SER A 460 19.76 33.82 12.64
C SER A 460 19.80 33.61 11.12
N ILE A 461 19.50 32.39 10.66
CA ILE A 461 19.50 32.03 9.23
C ILE A 461 18.12 32.26 8.60
N VAL A 462 17.07 31.77 9.26
CA VAL A 462 15.71 31.79 8.73
C VAL A 462 15.01 33.12 9.03
N GLY A 463 15.41 33.81 10.10
CA GLY A 463 14.82 35.07 10.54
C GLY A 463 13.44 34.93 11.20
N ILE A 464 12.95 33.69 11.40
CA ILE A 464 11.62 33.40 11.93
C ILE A 464 11.72 32.34 13.03
N MET A 465 11.03 32.55 14.15
CA MET A 465 11.01 31.58 15.24
C MET A 465 10.19 30.33 14.87
N ARG A 466 10.87 29.19 14.72
CA ARG A 466 10.25 27.89 14.39
C ARG A 466 10.58 26.76 15.38
N ARG A 467 10.78 27.09 16.66
CA ARG A 467 11.16 26.14 17.73
C ARG A 467 10.22 24.95 17.85
N ALA A 468 8.90 25.15 17.76
CA ALA A 468 7.93 24.08 17.89
C ALA A 468 8.03 23.07 16.72
N TYR A 469 8.25 23.57 15.50
CA TYR A 469 8.52 22.75 14.32
C TYR A 469 9.79 21.92 14.47
N LEU A 470 10.90 22.54 14.88
CA LEU A 470 12.16 21.83 15.11
C LEU A 470 12.02 20.73 16.17
N ASN A 471 11.32 21.00 17.27
CA ASN A 471 11.06 20.00 18.30
C ASN A 471 10.26 18.79 17.78
N ALA A 472 9.17 19.04 17.04
CA ALA A 472 8.36 17.97 16.45
C ALA A 472 9.20 17.14 15.46
N LEU A 473 10.02 17.80 14.64
CA LEU A 473 10.92 17.15 13.70
C LEU A 473 11.98 16.27 14.41
N PHE A 474 12.58 16.75 15.51
CA PHE A 474 13.61 16.00 16.25
C PHE A 474 13.07 14.81 17.03
N ARG A 475 11.81 14.87 17.48
CA ARG A 475 11.15 13.76 18.19
C ARG A 475 10.61 12.67 17.25
N HIS A 476 10.48 12.98 15.96
CA HIS A 476 9.87 12.05 15.01
C HIS A 476 10.76 10.80 14.81
N LYS A 477 10.21 9.61 15.11
CA LYS A 477 10.97 8.34 15.21
C LYS A 477 11.68 7.90 13.93
N GLN A 478 11.25 8.40 12.77
CA GLN A 478 11.84 8.04 11.48
C GLN A 478 12.85 9.07 10.97
N SER A 479 13.02 10.18 11.68
CA SER A 479 13.97 11.22 11.31
C SER A 479 15.33 10.93 11.97
N THR A 480 16.41 11.05 11.20
CA THR A 480 17.78 10.89 11.72
C THR A 480 18.49 12.20 11.57
N HIS A 481 18.94 12.75 12.69
CA HIS A 481 19.53 14.08 12.76
C HIS A 481 20.99 13.96 13.16
N LYS A 482 21.86 14.64 12.42
CA LYS A 482 23.25 14.88 12.81
C LYS A 482 23.48 16.37 12.72
N VAL A 483 24.12 16.92 13.73
CA VAL A 483 24.49 18.33 13.77
C VAL A 483 26.01 18.40 13.71
N SER A 484 26.53 19.37 12.97
CA SER A 484 27.95 19.63 12.94
C SER A 484 28.29 20.87 13.75
N SER A 485 29.35 20.76 14.55
CA SER A 485 29.88 21.88 15.34
C SER A 485 31.35 22.13 14.99
N PHE A 486 31.68 23.40 14.81
CA PHE A 486 33.05 23.90 14.94
C PHE A 486 33.32 24.27 16.41
N PRO A 487 34.60 24.37 16.84
CA PRO A 487 34.97 24.81 18.19
C PRO A 487 34.34 26.15 18.63
N THR A 488 33.79 26.94 17.71
CA THR A 488 33.15 28.24 17.98
C THR A 488 31.77 28.46 17.35
N THR A 489 31.22 27.54 16.53
CA THR A 489 29.94 27.75 15.82
C THR A 489 29.22 26.44 15.47
N VAL A 490 27.91 26.33 15.72
CA VAL A 490 27.05 25.22 15.25
C VAL A 490 26.50 25.57 13.86
N GLN A 491 26.61 24.67 12.88
CA GLN A 491 25.99 24.85 11.55
C GLN A 491 24.93 23.78 11.30
N ILE A 492 23.76 24.20 10.78
CA ILE A 492 22.68 23.31 10.35
C ILE A 492 22.73 23.20 8.83
N ALA A 493 22.99 21.99 8.33
CA ALA A 493 22.65 21.62 6.96
C ALA A 493 21.28 20.94 6.96
N GLU A 494 20.25 21.60 6.44
CA GLU A 494 18.97 20.95 6.12
C GLU A 494 19.16 20.03 4.92
N LEU A 495 19.69 18.83 5.16
CA LEU A 495 19.91 17.84 4.12
C LEU A 495 19.76 16.42 4.68
N LEU A 496 18.72 16.12 5.47
CA LEU A 496 18.66 14.82 6.14
C LEU A 496 17.24 14.29 6.46
N HIS A 497 16.29 14.45 5.54
CA HIS A 497 15.13 13.52 5.48
C HIS A 497 15.34 12.34 4.51
N ALA A 498 16.34 12.43 3.62
CA ALA A 498 16.55 11.43 2.57
C ALA A 498 17.60 10.34 2.91
N LEU A 499 18.66 10.65 3.65
CA LEU A 499 19.88 9.82 3.62
C LEU A 499 19.78 8.45 4.31
N LYS A 500 18.96 8.26 5.36
CA LYS A 500 18.78 6.93 5.97
C LYS A 500 17.71 6.07 5.31
N TYR A 501 16.73 6.69 4.64
CA TYR A 501 15.83 5.97 3.73
C TYR A 501 16.63 5.35 2.58
N CYS A 502 17.69 6.03 2.13
CA CYS A 502 18.58 5.52 1.09
C CYS A 502 19.47 4.35 1.59
N GLU A 503 20.03 4.43 2.80
CA GLU A 503 20.86 3.33 3.34
C GLU A 503 20.10 2.02 3.59
N GLN A 504 18.80 2.09 3.88
CA GLN A 504 17.98 0.89 4.11
C GLN A 504 17.66 0.14 2.80
N TYR A 505 17.69 0.83 1.66
CA TYR A 505 17.46 0.26 0.32
C TYR A 505 18.76 -0.01 -0.46
N ALA A 506 19.87 0.66 -0.13
CA ALA A 506 21.18 0.42 -0.75
C ALA A 506 21.83 -0.94 -0.38
N LYS A 507 21.20 -1.74 0.49
CA LYS A 507 21.60 -3.13 0.76
C LYS A 507 20.84 -4.16 -0.08
N TYR A 508 19.90 -3.73 -0.93
CA TYR A 508 18.99 -4.62 -1.67
C TYR A 508 18.79 -4.20 -3.14
N LEU A 509 19.78 -3.52 -3.71
CA LEU A 509 20.02 -3.39 -5.16
C LEU A 509 21.45 -3.84 -5.43
#